data_AF-A0A317JTL6-F1
#
_entry.id   AF-A0A317JTL6-F1
#
_cell.length_a   1.000
_cell.length_b   1.000
_cell.length_c   1.000
_cell.angle_alpha   90.00
_cell.angle_beta   90.00
_cell.angle_gamma   90.00
#
_symmetry.space_group_name_H-M   'P 1'
#
loop_
_entity.id
_entity.type
_entity.pdbx_description
1 polymer ?
#
loop_
_entity_poly.entity_id
_entity_poly.type
_entity_poly.pdbx_seq_one_letter_code
_entity_poly.pdbx_strand_id
1 'polypeptide(L)'
;MGLTHPRVAAGLAALALLPLTLTGCGLGKDDDHTSAPAADGQRAPAEEATAKSRERVQAYLDAMTAKDVDAGRSQFCAPLQDAFDADATGPNGDFADHFTVPEAAITDIRSGSHGQEVSTTVTVAVGTRKANRPLLFTVTRSGADWCISGEAAGSNTPEPGVTP
;
A
#
# COMPACT_ATOMS: atom_id res chain seq x y z
N MET A 1 5.83 -32.73 -58.61
CA MET A 1 7.10 -32.57 -59.34
C MET A 1 7.88 -31.50 -58.57
N GLY A 2 8.74 -31.83 -57.60
CA GLY A 2 9.89 -32.71 -57.71
C GLY A 2 11.07 -31.87 -58.20
N LEU A 3 11.87 -31.33 -57.28
CA LEU A 3 13.31 -31.12 -57.44
C LEU A 3 13.95 -30.82 -56.07
N THR A 4 14.76 -31.78 -55.64
CA THR A 4 15.63 -31.83 -54.48
C THR A 4 16.94 -31.07 -54.69
N HIS A 5 17.35 -30.25 -53.69
CA HIS A 5 18.70 -29.98 -53.10
C HIS A 5 19.94 -29.78 -54.03
N PRO A 6 21.14 -29.38 -53.54
CA PRO A 6 21.58 -28.77 -52.28
C PRO A 6 22.46 -27.50 -52.51
N ARG A 7 22.97 -26.86 -51.44
CA ARG A 7 24.42 -26.64 -51.23
C ARG A 7 24.72 -25.94 -49.89
N VAL A 8 25.60 -26.60 -49.16
CA VAL A 8 26.28 -26.18 -47.93
C VAL A 8 27.28 -25.06 -48.24
N ALA A 9 27.39 -24.06 -47.37
CA ALA A 9 28.59 -23.24 -47.25
C ALA A 9 28.84 -22.95 -45.76
N ALA A 10 29.80 -23.66 -45.19
CA ALA A 10 30.42 -23.33 -43.91
C ALA A 10 31.35 -22.12 -44.12
N GLY A 11 31.18 -21.08 -43.30
CA GLY A 11 32.08 -19.93 -43.24
C GLY A 11 32.66 -19.81 -41.83
N LEU A 12 33.99 -19.94 -41.73
CA LEU A 12 34.81 -19.72 -40.54
C LEU A 12 35.25 -18.25 -40.43
N ALA A 13 35.57 -17.84 -39.19
CA ALA A 13 36.34 -16.66 -38.75
C ALA A 13 35.60 -15.29 -38.78
N ALA A 14 35.84 -14.33 -37.88
CA ALA A 14 36.99 -14.07 -37.02
C ALA A 14 36.58 -13.27 -35.75
N LEU A 15 37.34 -13.47 -34.66
CA LEU A 15 37.43 -12.56 -33.52
C LEU A 15 38.09 -11.24 -33.96
N ALA A 16 37.55 -10.09 -33.54
CA ALA A 16 38.33 -8.90 -33.18
C ALA A 16 37.45 -7.78 -32.56
N LEU A 17 37.77 -7.48 -31.29
CA LEU A 17 38.06 -6.16 -30.71
C LEU A 17 36.96 -5.07 -30.61
N LEU A 18 36.68 -4.73 -29.34
CA LEU A 18 36.01 -3.53 -28.81
C LEU A 18 36.67 -2.22 -29.28
N PRO A 19 35.95 -1.09 -29.16
CA PRO A 19 36.38 -0.15 -28.11
C PRO A 19 35.22 0.35 -27.23
N LEU A 20 35.42 0.17 -25.91
CA LEU A 20 34.75 0.94 -24.87
C LEU A 20 35.26 2.38 -24.94
N THR A 21 34.38 3.32 -25.24
CA THR A 21 34.57 4.72 -24.83
C THR A 21 33.22 5.35 -24.52
N LEU A 22 32.88 5.45 -23.24
CA LEU A 22 32.15 6.60 -22.72
C LEU A 22 32.67 6.88 -21.31
N THR A 23 33.46 7.92 -21.27
CA THR A 23 34.03 8.61 -20.14
C THR A 23 32.95 9.07 -19.16
N GLY A 24 33.05 8.62 -17.91
CA GLY A 24 32.40 9.22 -16.75
C GLY A 24 33.39 9.23 -15.59
N CYS A 25 34.19 10.30 -15.51
CA CYS A 25 35.05 10.58 -14.36
C CYS A 25 34.20 10.90 -13.14
N GLY A 26 34.34 10.10 -12.09
CA GLY A 26 33.79 10.35 -10.76
C GLY A 26 34.53 9.51 -9.73
N LEU A 27 35.81 9.82 -9.53
CA LEU A 27 36.65 9.25 -8.46
C LEU A 27 36.21 9.86 -7.13
N GLY A 28 35.50 9.08 -6.33
CA GLY A 28 35.22 9.31 -4.91
C GLY A 28 35.24 7.96 -4.20
N LYS A 29 36.40 7.64 -3.63
CA LYS A 29 36.69 6.48 -2.78
C LYS A 29 36.02 6.70 -1.42
N ASP A 30 35.30 5.70 -0.93
CA ASP A 30 35.60 5.03 0.34
C ASP A 30 34.58 3.92 0.65
N ASP A 31 35.14 2.87 1.22
CA ASP A 31 34.57 1.57 1.48
C ASP A 31 33.64 1.63 2.69
N ASP A 32 32.42 1.09 2.57
CA ASP A 32 31.75 0.49 3.73
C ASP A 32 30.71 -0.54 3.28
N HIS A 33 30.95 -1.79 3.70
CA HIS A 33 29.98 -2.88 3.69
C HIS A 33 28.81 -2.50 4.60
N THR A 34 27.84 -1.76 4.07
CA THR A 34 26.53 -1.61 4.69
C THR A 34 25.58 -2.60 4.03
N SER A 35 25.11 -3.55 4.84
CA SER A 35 24.04 -4.49 4.56
C SER A 35 23.00 -3.91 3.62
N ALA A 36 22.80 -4.54 2.46
CA ALA A 36 21.66 -4.23 1.61
C ALA A 36 20.36 -4.49 2.41
N PRO A 37 19.47 -3.50 2.60
CA PRO A 37 18.12 -3.83 2.97
C PRO A 37 17.47 -4.53 1.77
N ALA A 38 16.73 -5.59 2.07
CA ALA A 38 15.90 -6.29 1.10
C ALA A 38 15.06 -5.26 0.33
N ALA A 39 14.93 -5.48 -0.99
CA ALA A 39 14.22 -4.64 -1.95
C ALA A 39 13.05 -3.86 -1.35
N ASP A 40 13.32 -2.63 -0.90
CA ASP A 40 12.28 -1.67 -0.57
C ASP A 40 11.58 -1.35 -1.89
N GLY A 41 10.34 -1.81 -2.04
CA GLY A 41 9.46 -1.32 -3.09
C GLY A 41 9.51 0.20 -3.05
N GLN A 42 9.95 0.80 -4.16
CA GLN A 42 10.24 2.23 -4.30
C GLN A 42 9.21 3.06 -3.53
N ARG A 43 9.62 3.60 -2.37
CA ARG A 43 8.75 4.42 -1.53
C ARG A 43 8.23 5.55 -2.40
N ALA A 44 6.92 5.64 -2.55
CA ALA A 44 6.31 6.71 -3.33
C ALA A 44 6.66 8.07 -2.70
N PRO A 45 6.66 9.16 -3.49
CA PRO A 45 6.76 10.51 -2.96
C PRO A 45 5.76 10.72 -1.80
N ALA A 46 6.19 11.42 -0.75
CA ALA A 46 5.41 11.56 0.47
C ALA A 46 4.00 12.17 0.23
N GLU A 47 3.90 13.12 -0.71
CA GLU A 47 2.63 13.73 -1.10
C GLU A 47 1.70 12.74 -1.81
N GLU A 48 2.23 11.93 -2.74
CA GLU A 48 1.47 10.86 -3.42
C GLU A 48 0.96 9.85 -2.39
N ALA A 49 1.84 9.41 -1.50
CA ALA A 49 1.49 8.46 -0.45
C ALA A 49 0.39 9.01 0.47
N THR A 50 0.49 10.27 0.88
CA THR A 50 -0.52 10.93 1.71
C THR A 50 -1.87 11.01 1.00
N ALA A 51 -1.87 11.44 -0.27
CA ALA A 51 -3.10 11.58 -1.05
C ALA A 51 -3.78 10.22 -1.29
N LYS A 52 -3.00 9.21 -1.69
CA LYS A 52 -3.53 7.88 -2.00
C LYS A 52 -4.03 7.14 -0.76
N SER A 53 -3.35 7.32 0.37
CA SER A 53 -3.82 6.76 1.65
C SER A 53 -5.09 7.42 2.14
N ARG A 54 -5.22 8.74 1.98
CA ARG A 54 -6.47 9.45 2.27
C ARG A 54 -7.62 8.92 1.42
N GLU A 55 -7.41 8.84 0.10
CA GLU A 55 -8.42 8.34 -0.85
C GLU A 55 -8.87 6.93 -0.47
N ARG A 56 -7.92 6.03 -0.19
CA ARG A 56 -8.21 4.64 0.11
C ARG A 56 -9.00 4.46 1.41
N VAL A 57 -8.58 5.15 2.47
CA VAL A 57 -9.27 5.07 3.77
C VAL A 57 -10.61 5.78 3.72
N GLN A 58 -10.73 6.92 3.04
CA GLN A 58 -12.03 7.59 2.90
C GLN A 58 -13.05 6.68 2.20
N ALA A 59 -12.65 5.97 1.14
CA ALA A 59 -13.52 5.01 0.47
C ALA A 59 -13.98 3.87 1.41
N TYR A 60 -13.12 3.44 2.34
CA TYR A 60 -13.50 2.45 3.36
C TYR A 60 -14.51 3.03 4.37
N LEU A 61 -14.27 4.25 4.85
CA LEU A 61 -15.20 4.94 5.76
C LEU A 61 -16.57 5.15 5.10
N ASP A 62 -16.59 5.55 3.83
CA ASP A 62 -17.83 5.75 3.06
C ASP A 62 -18.58 4.42 2.90
N ALA A 63 -17.86 3.32 2.64
CA ALA A 63 -18.44 1.98 2.58
C ALA A 63 -19.06 1.55 3.92
N MET A 64 -18.41 1.82 5.06
CA MET A 64 -18.99 1.56 6.39
C MET A 64 -20.28 2.34 6.62
N THR A 65 -20.31 3.63 6.25
CA THR A 65 -21.52 4.46 6.34
C THR A 65 -22.64 3.96 5.42
N ALA A 66 -22.29 3.50 4.21
CA ALA A 66 -23.24 2.94 3.26
C ALA A 66 -23.66 1.49 3.56
N LYS A 67 -22.99 0.81 4.50
CA LYS A 67 -23.08 -0.64 4.74
C LYS A 67 -22.81 -1.46 3.47
N ASP A 68 -21.85 -1.01 2.67
CA ASP A 68 -21.42 -1.69 1.45
C ASP A 68 -20.18 -2.56 1.72
N VAL A 69 -20.43 -3.84 2.00
CA VAL A 69 -19.38 -4.81 2.35
C VAL A 69 -18.41 -5.01 1.21
N ASP A 70 -18.88 -5.08 -0.04
CA ASP A 70 -18.03 -5.29 -1.21
C ASP A 70 -17.12 -4.08 -1.48
N ALA A 71 -17.68 -2.86 -1.34
CA ALA A 71 -16.89 -1.64 -1.42
C ALA A 71 -15.83 -1.60 -0.31
N GLY A 72 -16.17 -1.98 0.92
CA GLY A 72 -15.23 -2.07 2.04
C GLY A 72 -14.10 -3.07 1.77
N ARG A 73 -14.47 -4.30 1.39
CA ARG A 73 -13.55 -5.39 1.02
C ARG A 73 -12.54 -4.95 -0.05
N SER A 74 -13.01 -4.22 -1.07
CA SER A 74 -12.16 -3.79 -2.19
C SER A 74 -11.06 -2.79 -1.80
N GLN A 75 -11.12 -2.21 -0.60
CA GLN A 75 -10.07 -1.31 -0.12
C GLN A 75 -8.87 -2.04 0.49
N PHE A 76 -9.06 -3.30 0.92
CA PHE A 76 -8.00 -4.11 1.53
C PHE A 76 -7.11 -4.79 0.50
N CYS A 77 -5.85 -4.96 0.87
CA CYS A 77 -4.92 -5.76 0.09
C CYS A 77 -5.43 -7.21 -0.02
N ALA A 78 -5.24 -7.85 -1.16
CA ALA A 78 -5.79 -9.19 -1.44
C ALA A 78 -5.59 -10.22 -0.31
N PRO A 79 -4.41 -10.31 0.36
CA PRO A 79 -4.22 -11.25 1.47
C PRO A 79 -5.08 -11.01 2.72
N LEU A 80 -5.62 -9.79 2.89
CA LEU A 80 -6.51 -9.45 4.01
C LEU A 80 -7.99 -9.55 3.68
N GLN A 81 -8.36 -9.72 2.41
CA GLN A 81 -9.76 -9.80 2.02
C GLN A 81 -10.46 -11.03 2.61
N ASP A 82 -9.77 -12.18 2.73
CA ASP A 82 -10.35 -13.38 3.33
C ASP A 82 -10.64 -13.19 4.83
N ALA A 83 -9.75 -12.50 5.55
CA ALA A 83 -9.97 -12.16 6.96
C ALA A 83 -11.10 -11.14 7.12
N PHE A 84 -11.16 -10.15 6.22
CA PHE A 84 -12.28 -9.22 6.15
C PHE A 84 -13.60 -9.96 5.94
N ASP A 85 -13.68 -10.88 4.97
CA ASP A 85 -14.90 -11.63 4.65
C ASP A 85 -15.38 -12.49 5.83
N ALA A 86 -14.46 -12.99 6.66
CA ALA A 86 -14.78 -13.78 7.83
C ALA A 86 -15.41 -12.96 8.98
N ASP A 87 -14.95 -11.71 9.15
CA ASP A 87 -15.23 -10.93 10.35
C ASP A 87 -16.13 -9.70 10.11
N ALA A 88 -16.20 -9.17 8.88
CA ALA A 88 -16.81 -7.88 8.55
C ALA A 88 -18.27 -7.74 9.00
N THR A 89 -19.05 -8.82 8.91
CA THR A 89 -20.47 -8.84 9.33
C THR A 89 -20.70 -9.61 10.63
N GLY A 90 -19.62 -10.04 11.31
CA GLY A 90 -19.70 -10.70 12.60
C GLY A 90 -20.20 -9.78 13.71
N PRO A 91 -20.40 -10.27 14.95
CA PRO A 91 -20.95 -9.47 16.04
C PRO A 91 -20.18 -8.20 16.41
N ASN A 92 -18.90 -8.10 16.02
CA ASN A 92 -18.07 -6.92 16.22
C ASN A 92 -17.48 -6.39 14.90
N GLY A 93 -17.94 -6.90 13.76
CA GLY A 93 -17.43 -6.49 12.45
C GLY A 93 -17.93 -5.10 12.06
N ASP A 94 -17.13 -4.37 11.29
CA ASP A 94 -17.40 -2.98 10.90
C ASP A 94 -18.70 -2.80 10.09
N PHE A 95 -19.18 -3.88 9.48
CA PHE A 95 -20.38 -3.92 8.65
C PHE A 95 -21.56 -4.62 9.34
N ALA A 96 -21.47 -4.97 10.63
CA ALA A 96 -22.53 -5.69 11.32
C ALA A 96 -23.88 -4.94 11.29
N ASP A 97 -24.98 -5.67 11.07
CA ASP A 97 -26.32 -5.08 10.85
C ASP A 97 -26.91 -4.36 12.09
N HIS A 98 -26.42 -4.69 13.28
CA HIS A 98 -26.98 -4.21 14.54
C HIS A 98 -26.54 -2.80 14.93
N PHE A 99 -25.63 -2.18 14.17
CA PHE A 99 -25.21 -0.80 14.36
C PHE A 99 -25.12 -0.04 13.03
N THR A 100 -25.12 1.29 13.11
CA THR A 100 -24.84 2.18 11.98
C THR A 100 -23.61 3.05 12.25
N VAL A 101 -23.04 3.58 11.17
CA VAL A 101 -21.91 4.53 11.20
C VAL A 101 -22.39 5.88 10.65
N PRO A 102 -23.04 6.72 11.47
CA PRO A 102 -23.53 8.03 11.04
C PRO A 102 -22.45 9.06 10.73
N GLU A 103 -21.22 8.87 11.22
CA GLU A 103 -20.12 9.82 11.01
C GLU A 103 -18.79 9.06 11.06
N ALA A 104 -17.88 9.41 10.15
CA ALA A 104 -16.52 8.92 10.11
C ALA A 104 -15.61 10.01 9.55
N ALA A 105 -14.44 10.19 10.14
CA ALA A 105 -13.50 11.23 9.74
C ALA A 105 -12.05 10.77 9.88
N ILE A 106 -11.22 11.15 8.91
CA ILE A 106 -9.76 11.05 9.01
C ILE A 106 -9.25 12.21 9.87
N THR A 107 -8.51 11.90 10.93
CA THR A 107 -7.99 12.89 11.88
C THR A 107 -6.50 13.18 11.69
N ASP A 108 -5.73 12.22 11.17
CA ASP A 108 -4.29 12.35 10.97
C ASP A 108 -3.78 11.38 9.90
N ILE A 109 -2.72 11.77 9.19
CA ILE A 109 -2.01 10.92 8.21
C ILE A 109 -0.51 11.16 8.39
N ARG A 110 0.25 10.08 8.62
CA ARG A 110 1.70 10.14 8.76
C ARG A 110 2.39 8.94 8.15
N SER A 111 3.69 9.07 7.90
CA SER A 111 4.51 7.93 7.48
C SER A 111 4.83 7.04 8.67
N GLY A 112 4.55 5.74 8.55
CA GLY A 112 4.90 4.70 9.51
C GLY A 112 5.94 3.71 8.95
N SER A 113 6.37 2.75 9.77
CA SER A 113 7.37 1.75 9.37
C SER A 113 6.87 0.75 8.32
N HIS A 114 5.55 0.53 8.25
CA HIS A 114 4.92 -0.46 7.38
C HIS A 114 4.08 0.15 6.24
N GLY A 115 4.03 1.48 6.14
CA GLY A 115 3.18 2.19 5.18
C GLY A 115 2.82 3.58 5.68
N GLN A 116 1.80 4.19 5.08
CA GLN A 116 1.15 5.36 5.64
C GLN A 116 0.17 4.95 6.71
N GLU A 117 0.24 5.58 7.86
CA GLU A 117 -0.67 5.43 8.98
C GLU A 117 -1.74 6.50 8.91
N VAL A 118 -3.00 6.10 8.84
CA VAL A 118 -4.17 6.98 8.75
C VAL A 118 -5.01 6.77 10.00
N SER A 119 -5.00 7.76 10.89
CA SER A 119 -5.89 7.75 12.05
C SER A 119 -7.26 8.30 11.68
N THR A 120 -8.29 7.66 12.22
CA THR A 120 -9.67 8.04 12.01
C THR A 120 -10.45 8.05 13.31
N THR A 121 -11.63 8.65 13.28
CA THR A 121 -12.65 8.50 14.30
C THR A 121 -13.96 8.13 13.64
N VAL A 122 -14.57 7.07 14.12
CA VAL A 122 -15.86 6.55 13.65
C VAL A 122 -16.88 6.66 14.77
N THR A 123 -18.03 7.29 14.51
CA THR A 123 -19.17 7.31 15.43
C THR A 123 -20.02 6.09 15.14
N VAL A 124 -20.07 5.14 16.08
CA VAL A 124 -20.92 3.94 15.99
C VAL A 124 -22.22 4.18 16.76
N ALA A 125 -23.36 3.81 16.18
CA ALA A 125 -24.68 3.99 16.78
C ALA A 125 -25.47 2.67 16.88
N VAL A 126 -26.01 2.40 18.07
CA VAL A 126 -26.96 1.29 18.33
C VAL A 126 -28.22 1.88 18.97
N GLY A 127 -29.30 1.96 18.19
CA GLY A 127 -30.50 2.70 18.58
C GLY A 127 -30.17 4.17 18.84
N THR A 128 -30.43 4.66 20.06
CA THR A 128 -30.13 6.05 20.46
C THR A 128 -28.74 6.24 21.05
N ARG A 129 -28.01 5.15 21.32
CA ARG A 129 -26.67 5.22 21.93
C ARG A 129 -25.63 5.41 20.83
N LYS A 130 -24.69 6.31 21.06
CA LYS A 130 -23.56 6.58 20.17
C LYS A 130 -22.25 6.47 20.92
N ALA A 131 -21.19 6.05 20.24
CA ALA A 131 -19.85 6.07 20.79
C ALA A 131 -18.81 6.28 19.69
N ASN A 132 -17.78 7.06 19.99
CA ASN A 132 -16.67 7.28 19.08
C ASN A 132 -15.65 6.14 19.24
N ARG A 133 -15.13 5.67 18.10
CA ARG A 133 -14.14 4.61 18.00
C ARG A 133 -12.97 5.11 17.16
N PRO A 134 -11.78 5.26 17.76
CA PRO A 134 -10.59 5.54 16.97
C PRO A 134 -10.15 4.27 16.25
N LEU A 135 -9.86 4.40 14.95
CA LEU A 135 -9.29 3.32 14.14
C LEU A 135 -8.03 3.83 13.44
N LEU A 136 -7.01 2.98 13.40
CA LEU A 136 -5.75 3.23 12.74
C LEU A 136 -5.62 2.27 11.56
N PHE A 137 -5.51 2.83 10.37
CA PHE A 137 -5.27 2.09 9.15
C PHE A 137 -3.82 2.21 8.72
N THR A 138 -3.25 1.11 8.24
CA THR A 138 -1.97 1.12 7.53
C THR A 138 -2.24 0.90 6.05
N VAL A 139 -1.81 1.84 5.22
CA VAL A 139 -1.94 1.78 3.76
C VAL A 139 -0.56 1.59 3.16
N THR A 140 -0.43 0.63 2.25
CA THR A 140 0.80 0.36 1.53
C THR A 140 0.59 0.38 0.02
N ARG A 141 1.69 0.54 -0.71
CA ARG A 141 1.71 0.40 -2.16
C ARG A 141 1.91 -1.08 -2.51
N SER A 142 1.00 -1.64 -3.30
CA SER A 142 1.06 -2.99 -3.83
C SER A 142 1.15 -2.93 -5.36
N GLY A 143 2.37 -3.03 -5.89
CA GLY A 143 2.63 -2.82 -7.31
C GLY A 143 2.31 -1.39 -7.76
N ALA A 144 1.39 -1.25 -8.72
CA ALA A 144 0.91 0.05 -9.19
C ALA A 144 -0.21 0.65 -8.32
N ASP A 145 -0.81 -0.16 -7.45
CA ASP A 145 -1.98 0.20 -6.65
C ASP A 145 -1.63 0.48 -5.18
N TRP A 146 -2.61 1.02 -4.46
CA TRP A 146 -2.56 1.25 -3.02
C TRP A 146 -3.69 0.49 -2.33
N CYS A 147 -3.44 -0.09 -1.17
CA CYS A 147 -4.45 -0.85 -0.43
C CYS A 147 -4.22 -0.79 1.09
N ILE A 148 -5.28 -1.01 1.86
CA ILE A 148 -5.20 -1.14 3.31
C ILE A 148 -4.54 -2.49 3.63
N SER A 149 -3.35 -2.43 4.24
CA SER A 149 -2.56 -3.58 4.68
C SER A 149 -2.68 -3.85 6.18
N GLY A 150 -3.52 -3.09 6.88
CA GLY A 150 -3.82 -3.34 8.28
C GLY A 150 -4.85 -2.36 8.82
N GLU A 151 -5.60 -2.84 9.80
CA GLU A 151 -6.53 -2.06 10.60
C GLU A 151 -6.35 -2.46 12.07
N ALA A 152 -6.34 -1.48 12.96
CA ALA A 152 -6.26 -1.68 14.40
C ALA A 152 -7.11 -0.67 15.15
N ALA A 153 -7.58 -1.05 16.32
CA ALA A 153 -8.20 -0.11 17.25
C ALA A 153 -7.17 0.92 17.74
N GLY A 154 -7.58 2.19 17.84
CA GLY A 154 -6.74 3.27 18.34
C GLY A 154 -6.45 4.32 17.27
N SER A 155 -5.58 5.25 17.64
CA SER A 155 -5.07 6.29 16.75
C SER A 155 -3.60 6.50 17.07
N ASN A 156 -2.91 7.20 16.19
CA ASN A 156 -1.59 7.66 16.51
C ASN A 156 -1.63 8.60 17.72
N THR A 157 -0.65 8.47 18.62
CA THR A 157 -0.46 9.42 19.70
C THR A 157 -0.03 10.77 19.12
N PRO A 158 -0.63 11.90 19.55
CA PRO A 158 -0.15 13.22 19.17
C PRO A 158 1.32 13.38 19.56
N GLU A 159 2.13 13.96 18.67
CA GLU A 159 3.50 14.31 19.03
C GLU A 159 3.45 15.34 20.18
N PRO A 160 4.26 15.19 21.25
CA PRO A 160 4.28 16.18 22.32
C PRO A 160 4.59 17.56 21.75
N GLY A 161 3.68 18.52 21.94
CA GLY A 161 3.91 19.89 21.50
C GLY A 161 5.15 20.44 22.19
N VAL A 162 6.15 20.83 21.41
CA VAL A 162 7.31 21.56 21.94
C VAL A 162 6.79 22.95 22.32
N THR A 163 6.54 23.17 23.61
CA THR A 163 6.21 24.51 24.12
C THR A 163 7.46 25.40 23.96
N PRO A 164 7.38 26.57 23.30
CA PRO A 164 8.51 27.48 23.13
C PRO A 164 9.01 28.08 24.46
#